data_AF-A0A0D1J0Z4-F1
#
_entry.id   AF-A0A0D1J0Z4-F1
#
_cell.length_a   1.000
_cell.length_b   1.000
_cell.length_c   1.000
_cell.angle_alpha   90.00
_cell.angle_beta   90.00
_cell.angle_gamma   90.00
#
_symmetry.space_group_name_H-M   'P 1'
#
loop_
_entity.id
_entity.type
_entity.pdbx_description
1 polymer ?
#
loop_
_entity_poly.entity_id
_entity_poly.type
_entity_poly.pdbx_seq_one_letter_code
_entity_poly.pdbx_strand_id
1 'polypeptide(L)' 'MAHEVADERSALAAYTAEKGWQRRTDDRVDIYLRGASRVRVIWQGDHAISGSSRFQDDIMETYTRDLDTVRAWLAG' A
#
# COMPACT_ATOMS: atom_id res chain seq x y z
N MET A 1 19.60 10.63 -20.07
CA MET A 1 19.38 10.05 -18.73
C MET A 1 17.89 10.09 -18.50
N ALA A 2 17.21 8.96 -18.57
CA ALA A 2 15.77 8.93 -18.31
C ALA A 2 15.57 9.13 -16.81
N HIS A 3 14.75 10.11 -16.42
CA HIS A 3 14.16 10.08 -15.09
C HIS A 3 13.31 8.82 -15.03
N GLU A 4 13.79 7.81 -14.31
CA GLU A 4 13.05 6.61 -14.00
C GLU A 4 11.82 7.07 -13.19
N VAL A 5 10.66 7.17 -13.86
CA VAL A 5 9.40 7.43 -13.17
C VAL A 5 9.21 6.24 -12.25
N ALA A 6 9.33 6.46 -10.94
CA ALA A 6 9.12 5.40 -9.97
C ALA A 6 7.76 4.76 -10.24
N ASP A 7 7.75 3.43 -10.37
CA ASP A 7 6.52 2.67 -10.52
C ASP A 7 5.59 2.90 -9.32
N GLU A 8 4.31 2.58 -9.46
CA GLU A 8 3.29 2.89 -8.44
C GLU A 8 3.60 2.20 -7.10
N ARG A 9 4.20 1.01 -7.15
CA ARG A 9 4.59 0.24 -5.96
C ARG A 9 5.74 0.89 -5.21
N SER A 10 6.78 1.30 -5.93
CA SER A 10 7.93 2.05 -5.40
C SER A 10 7.50 3.42 -4.86
N ALA A 11 6.63 4.13 -5.59
CA ALA A 11 6.09 5.42 -5.17
C ALA A 11 5.24 5.30 -3.89
N LEU A 12 4.40 4.27 -3.77
CA LEU A 12 3.61 4.04 -2.57
C LEU A 12 4.51 3.68 -1.38
N ALA A 13 5.55 2.87 -1.60
CA ALA A 13 6.50 2.49 -0.56
C ALA A 13 7.28 3.71 -0.01
N ALA A 14 7.75 4.60 -0.89
CA ALA A 14 8.42 5.84 -0.47
C ALA A 14 7.47 6.75 0.33
N TYR A 15 6.28 7.01 -0.22
CA TYR A 15 5.24 7.84 0.40
C TYR A 15 4.84 7.37 1.81
N THR A 16 4.71 6.06 1.99
CA THR A 16 4.29 5.47 3.28
C THR A 16 5.41 5.47 4.31
N ALA A 17 6.66 5.28 3.90
CA ALA A 17 7.82 5.38 4.78
C ALA A 17 7.95 6.78 5.39
N GLU A 18 7.75 7.83 4.58
CA GLU A 18 7.72 9.23 5.05
C GLU A 18 6.64 9.49 6.12
N LYS A 19 5.56 8.69 6.12
CA LYS A 19 4.42 8.79 7.03
C LYS A 19 4.49 7.83 8.22
N GLY A 20 5.64 7.18 8.42
CA GLY A 20 5.89 6.30 9.56
C GLY A 20 5.20 4.94 9.46
N TRP A 21 4.74 4.53 8.28
CA TRP A 21 4.27 3.16 8.07
C TRP A 21 5.45 2.21 7.94
N GLN A 22 5.33 1.04 8.55
CA GLN A 22 6.25 -0.06 8.33
C GLN A 22 5.75 -0.91 7.17
N ARG A 23 6.62 -1.16 6.17
CA ARG A 23 6.29 -2.03 5.03
C ARG A 23 6.94 -3.41 5.21
N ARG A 24 6.16 -4.45 4.93
CA ARG A 24 6.64 -5.82 4.70
C ARG A 24 6.21 -6.24 3.31
N THR A 25 7.04 -7.02 2.62
CA THR A 25 6.75 -7.51 1.26
C THR A 25 6.74 -9.03 1.26
N ASP A 26 5.76 -9.61 0.57
CA ASP A 26 5.62 -11.04 0.35
C ASP A 26 5.11 -11.28 -1.08
N ASP A 27 6.02 -11.65 -1.97
CA ASP A 27 5.78 -11.78 -3.42
C ASP A 27 5.11 -10.51 -4.00
N ARG A 28 3.87 -10.63 -4.47
CA ARG A 28 3.06 -9.53 -5.01
C ARG A 28 2.29 -8.74 -3.95
N VAL A 29 2.48 -9.04 -2.66
CA VAL A 29 1.76 -8.41 -1.57
C VAL A 29 2.67 -7.47 -0.80
N ASP A 30 2.22 -6.23 -0.64
CA ASP A 30 2.78 -5.31 0.34
C ASP A 30 1.85 -5.21 1.55
N ILE A 31 2.42 -5.18 2.74
CA ILE A 31 1.71 -5.06 4.01
C ILE A 31 2.24 -3.83 4.72
N TYR A 32 1.40 -2.82 4.89
CA TYR A 32 1.68 -1.59 5.61
C TYR A 32 1.08 -1.67 7.01
N LEU A 33 1.90 -1.42 8.03
CA LEU A 33 1.52 -1.46 9.44
C LEU A 33 1.80 -0.13 10.13
N ARG A 34 0.87 0.34 10.96
CA ARG A 34 1.09 1.47 11.87
C ARG A 34 0.14 1.40 13.06
N GLY A 35 0.66 1.02 14.22
CA GLY A 35 -0.16 0.69 15.38
C GLY A 35 -1.09 -0.49 15.08
N ALA A 36 -2.37 -0.33 15.40
CA ALA A 36 -3.41 -1.33 15.11
C ALA A 36 -3.90 -1.32 13.65
N SER A 37 -3.48 -0.34 12.84
CA SER A 37 -3.85 -0.23 11.43
C SER A 37 -2.98 -1.14 10.58
N ARG A 38 -3.62 -1.92 9.69
CA ARG A 38 -2.95 -2.72 8.66
C ARG A 38 -3.60 -2.53 7.31
N VAL A 39 -2.81 -2.30 6.27
CA VAL A 39 -3.27 -2.28 4.88
C VAL A 39 -2.49 -3.32 4.08
N ARG A 40 -3.19 -4.26 3.44
CA ARG A 40 -2.57 -5.24 2.53
C ARG A 40 -2.88 -4.84 1.10
N VAL A 41 -1.87 -4.66 0.27
CA VAL A 41 -1.98 -4.30 -1.14
C VAL A 41 -1.48 -5.45 -1.99
N ILE A 42 -2.31 -5.96 -2.90
CA ILE A 42 -1.97 -7.04 -3.82
C ILE A 42 -1.72 -6.43 -5.20
N TRP A 43 -0.48 -6.43 -5.63
CA TRP A 43 0.01 -5.81 -6.86
C TRP A 43 -0.23 -6.67 -8.10
N GLN A 44 -0.53 -6.05 -9.24
CA GLN A 44 -0.58 -6.66 -10.58
C GLN A 44 0.57 -6.07 -11.40
N GLY A 45 1.76 -6.67 -11.28
CA GLY A 45 3.00 -5.96 -11.60
C GLY A 45 3.15 -4.71 -10.73
N ASP A 46 4.04 -3.80 -11.10
CA ASP A 46 4.39 -2.68 -10.23
C ASP A 46 3.59 -1.38 -10.50
N HIS A 47 2.60 -1.45 -11.41
CA HIS A 47 1.83 -0.27 -11.87
C HIS A 47 0.35 -0.29 -11.51
N ALA A 48 -0.19 -1.39 -10.99
CA ALA A 48 -1.61 -1.51 -10.66
C ALA A 48 -1.83 -2.50 -9.51
N ILE A 49 -3.01 -2.49 -8.89
CA ILE A 49 -3.39 -3.44 -7.84
C ILE A 49 -4.51 -4.35 -8.32
N SER A 50 -4.45 -5.63 -7.93
CA SER A 50 -5.60 -6.53 -8.02
C SER A 50 -6.57 -6.36 -6.84
N GLY A 51 -6.14 -5.72 -5.75
CA GLY A 51 -6.98 -5.37 -4.63
C GLY A 51 -6.20 -4.94 -3.40
N SER A 52 -6.89 -4.33 -2.46
CA SER A 52 -6.35 -3.94 -1.16
C SER A 52 -7.40 -4.10 -0.06
N SER A 53 -6.96 -4.49 1.12
CA SER A 53 -7.80 -4.62 2.31
C SER A 53 -7.24 -3.75 3.43
N ARG A 54 -8.11 -2.97 4.08
CA ARG A 54 -7.82 -2.21 5.30
C ARG A 54 -8.35 -2.97 6.51
N PHE A 55 -7.51 -3.04 7.53
CA PHE A 55 -7.83 -3.64 8.81
C PHE A 55 -7.57 -2.65 9.94
N GLN A 56 -8.37 -2.75 10.99
CA GLN A 56 -8.20 -2.08 12.27
C GLN A 56 -8.38 -3.12 13.37
N ASP A 57 -7.41 -3.24 14.29
CA ASP A 57 -7.43 -4.23 15.37
C ASP A 57 -7.70 -5.66 14.85
N ASP A 58 -7.01 -6.01 13.76
CA ASP A 58 -7.14 -7.27 13.00
C ASP A 58 -8.50 -7.56 12.36
N ILE A 59 -9.48 -6.65 12.49
CA ILE A 59 -10.78 -6.74 11.82
C ILE A 59 -10.68 -6.09 10.44
N MET A 60 -11.09 -6.81 9.39
CA MET A 60 -11.17 -6.22 8.05
C MET A 60 -12.36 -5.25 7.97
N GLU A 61 -12.08 -3.99 7.68
CA GLU A 61 -13.12 -2.96 7.55
C GLU A 61 -13.59 -2.82 6.11
N THR A 62 -12.63 -2.71 5.18
CA THR A 62 -12.90 -2.32 3.79
C THR A 62 -11.99 -3.04 2.80
N TYR A 63 -12.51 -3.30 1.60
CA TYR A 63 -11.78 -3.77 0.44
C TYR A 63 -11.97 -2.82 -0.74
N THR A 64 -10.92 -2.60 -1.53
CA THR A 64 -10.97 -1.79 -2.77
C THR A 64 -10.04 -2.38 -3.84
N ARG A 65 -10.24 -1.98 -5.10
CA ARG A 65 -9.30 -2.19 -6.21
C ARG A 65 -8.72 -0.88 -6.75
N ASP A 66 -9.10 0.24 -6.14
CA ASP A 66 -8.62 1.56 -6.52
C ASP A 66 -7.40 1.94 -5.66
N LEU A 67 -6.29 2.26 -6.32
CA LEU A 67 -5.04 2.63 -5.67
C LEU A 67 -5.14 4.01 -4.99
N ASP A 68 -5.94 4.94 -5.52
CA ASP A 68 -6.09 6.26 -4.92
C ASP A 68 -6.79 6.19 -3.56
N THR A 69 -7.81 5.33 -3.45
CA THR A 69 -8.43 4.98 -2.15
C THR A 69 -7.39 4.43 -1.16
N VAL A 70 -6.47 3.58 -1.61
CA VAL A 70 -5.41 3.02 -0.76
C VAL A 70 -4.43 4.11 -0.32
N ARG A 71 -4.03 5.01 -1.22
CA ARG A 71 -3.19 6.17 -0.90
C ARG A 71 -3.85 7.03 0.18
N ALA A 72 -5.16 7.26 0.11
CA ALA A 72 -5.91 8.02 1.11
C ALA A 72 -5.91 7.33 2.50
N TRP A 73 -6.06 6.01 2.57
CA TRP A 73 -5.95 5.28 3.85
C TRP A 73 -4.58 5.40 4.50
N LEU A 74 -3.53 5.41 3.68
CA LEU A 74 -2.14 5.49 4.11
C LEU A 74 -1.67 6.93 4.36
N ALA A 75 -2.48 7.93 3.97
CA ALA A 75 -2.18 9.35 4.14
C ALA A 75 -2.37 9.86 5.56
N GLY A 76 -3.40 9.34 6.25
CA GLY A 76 -3.76 9.71 7.62
C GLY A 76 -2.84 9.08 8.64
#